data_AF-A0A1F3Y7A9-F1
#
_entry.id   AF-A0A1F3Y7A9-F1
#
_cell.length_a   1.000
_cell.length_b   1.000
_cell.length_c   1.000
_cell.angle_alpha   90.00
_cell.angle_beta   90.00
_cell.angle_gamma   90.00
#
_symmetry.space_group_name_H-M   'P 1'
#
loop_
_entity.id
_entity.type
_entity.pdbx_description
1 polymer ?
#
loop_
_entity_poly.entity_id
_entity_poly.type
_entity_poly.pdbx_seq_one_letter_code
_entity_poly.pdbx_strand_id
1 'polypeptide(L)'
;MRKQESQGRLDLSQPSLLKTVSILSVPVILVFTLGIYLGVKTTETQKDSVEYARMQEVTAQARLLNESFWNSIELVRTKAIALQQLRAASMHSKQLPLPTGSILHWAEIEINGDRVSAVRQTAKNMASKIDWSNFEEKYIQALTEKISLRELRENAVSIVPIKKDEHSSSMDLSLAFASQNTIVAALVDPADLFGAFKRFSSRSEGGTLRAYLVGNNGHVFAHSQQNYVNGNFSGTDVFNQALRALLQGTRVSGAGTYTAIDQQEVTAAYVRPGSVQLGIVVEKLTSAPLSVLGPKGVGIWQRVVGQSLLGITLLTGILLFGALIVRRRFSKTSVKEEKKNLVEENFENVFENRIDLFATPVELLNAGIQSVSENKIAPALRDKIIQADSTEESLRRELLAAESALKRIREESSIVNQFEREAANIKDPKAIAYRLTATATRLCGSPTLFFNYHDSVKSAILHSDAGFDDGYTPAGMAFPLEPAVLARVRQADQRGEIASLSDYEPLAHLILARTGVAHFEAWALTGYGQLGRLAGKPRLLGILVILQAGSDTIAKNEAIGRMIRTTGLVYENALLAQ
;
A
#
# COMPACT_ATOMS: atom_id res chain seq x y z
N MET A 1 45.09 -22.88 72.17
CA MET A 1 44.70 -21.45 72.06
C MET A 1 43.53 -21.33 71.09
N ARG A 2 42.33 -20.99 71.59
CA ARG A 2 41.11 -20.81 70.78
C ARG A 2 41.03 -19.36 70.32
N LYS A 3 40.95 -19.11 69.00
CA LYS A 3 40.64 -17.80 68.42
C LYS A 3 39.13 -17.55 68.56
N GLN A 4 38.78 -16.48 69.26
CA GLN A 4 37.41 -15.96 69.38
C GLN A 4 37.08 -15.21 68.09
N GLU A 5 36.19 -15.75 67.27
CA GLU A 5 35.54 -15.00 66.19
C GLU A 5 34.47 -14.10 66.81
N SER A 6 34.74 -12.79 66.86
CA SER A 6 33.73 -11.80 67.21
C SER A 6 32.78 -11.62 66.04
N GLN A 7 31.64 -12.31 66.08
CA GLN A 7 30.50 -11.99 65.21
C GLN A 7 29.96 -10.61 65.59
N GLY A 8 30.39 -9.58 64.85
CA GLY A 8 29.80 -8.25 64.92
C GLY A 8 28.38 -8.26 64.37
N ARG A 9 27.39 -8.49 65.24
CA ARG A 9 25.98 -8.24 64.91
C ARG A 9 25.79 -6.75 64.68
N LEU A 10 25.48 -6.38 63.43
CA LEU A 10 25.01 -5.05 63.08
C LEU A 10 23.67 -4.81 63.78
N ASP A 11 23.70 -3.95 64.80
CA ASP A 11 22.51 -3.53 65.52
C ASP A 11 21.71 -2.53 64.65
N LEU A 12 20.71 -3.06 63.95
CA LEU A 12 19.82 -2.32 63.04
C LEU A 12 18.86 -1.37 63.78
N SER A 13 18.87 -1.34 65.12
CA SER A 13 17.99 -0.48 65.92
C SER A 13 18.40 0.99 65.99
N GLN A 14 19.58 1.36 65.44
CA GLN A 14 20.02 2.76 65.48
C GLN A 14 19.16 3.66 64.57
N PRO A 15 18.47 4.68 65.12
CA PRO A 15 17.53 5.53 64.36
C PRO A 15 18.20 6.37 63.26
N SER A 16 19.52 6.54 63.30
CA SER A 16 20.31 7.19 62.25
C SER A 16 20.40 6.35 60.97
N LEU A 17 20.48 5.02 61.07
CA LEU A 17 20.51 4.12 59.90
C LEU A 17 19.16 4.11 59.19
N LEU A 18 18.06 4.05 59.95
CA LEU A 18 16.70 4.11 59.39
C LEU A 18 16.44 5.43 58.63
N LYS A 19 16.90 6.58 59.14
CA LYS A 19 16.82 7.87 58.43
C LYS A 19 17.64 7.88 57.14
N THR A 20 18.82 7.28 57.16
CA THR A 20 19.71 7.27 55.98
C THR A 20 19.14 6.36 54.88
N VAL A 21 18.60 5.20 55.26
CA VAL A 21 17.94 4.27 54.32
C VAL A 21 16.67 4.89 53.71
N SER A 22 15.88 5.62 54.50
CA SER A 22 14.66 6.29 53.99
C SER A 22 14.98 7.49 53.10
N ILE A 23 16.04 8.25 53.36
CA ILE A 23 16.48 9.35 52.46
C ILE A 23 17.00 8.80 51.12
N LEU A 24 17.65 7.62 51.13
CA LEU A 24 18.16 6.98 49.91
C LEU A 24 17.09 6.22 49.11
N SER A 25 16.05 5.68 49.75
CA SER A 25 15.02 4.91 49.06
C SER A 25 14.05 5.77 48.24
N VAL A 26 13.73 6.98 48.71
CA VAL A 26 12.83 7.91 48.02
C VAL A 26 13.28 8.24 46.58
N PRO A 27 14.52 8.70 46.31
CA PRO A 27 14.95 9.00 44.96
C PRO A 27 15.03 7.76 44.05
N VAL A 28 15.33 6.57 44.59
CA VAL A 28 15.34 5.32 43.82
C VAL A 28 13.92 4.95 43.36
N ILE A 29 12.94 5.05 44.27
CA ILE A 29 11.53 4.81 43.95
C ILE A 29 11.04 5.84 42.90
N LEU A 30 11.46 7.09 43.02
CA LEU A 30 11.06 8.17 42.11
C LEU A 30 11.63 7.97 40.70
N VAL A 31 12.90 7.57 40.57
CA VAL A 31 13.51 7.22 39.27
C VAL A 31 12.85 5.98 38.66
N PHE A 32 12.53 4.97 39.47
CA PHE A 32 11.89 3.74 39.00
C PHE A 32 10.46 4.01 38.49
N THR A 33 9.67 4.76 39.26
CA THR A 33 8.31 5.14 38.87
C THR A 33 8.30 6.06 37.64
N LEU A 34 9.24 7.01 37.54
CA LEU A 34 9.39 7.85 36.35
C LEU A 34 9.82 7.04 35.12
N GLY A 35 10.72 6.07 35.28
CA GLY A 35 11.15 5.16 34.20
C GLY A 35 10.00 4.28 33.68
N ILE A 36 9.19 3.72 34.58
CA ILE A 36 7.98 2.97 34.22
C ILE A 36 6.99 3.90 33.50
N TYR A 37 6.74 5.09 34.04
CA TYR A 37 5.82 6.06 33.44
C TYR A 37 6.25 6.47 32.02
N LEU A 38 7.54 6.79 31.83
CA LEU A 38 8.09 7.13 30.51
C LEU A 38 8.03 5.92 29.55
N GLY A 39 8.33 4.71 30.03
CA GLY A 39 8.21 3.48 29.26
C GLY A 39 6.79 3.28 28.73
N VAL A 40 5.78 3.34 29.61
CA VAL A 40 4.36 3.24 29.24
C VAL A 40 3.97 4.33 28.22
N LYS A 41 4.36 5.58 28.47
CA LYS A 41 4.05 6.69 27.56
C LYS A 41 4.69 6.52 26.18
N THR A 42 5.92 6.02 26.10
CA THR A 42 6.59 5.76 24.81
C THR A 42 5.89 4.65 24.03
N THR A 43 5.44 3.59 24.71
CA THR A 43 4.68 2.51 24.06
C THR A 43 3.32 2.97 23.54
N GLU A 44 2.63 3.85 24.25
CA GLU A 44 1.38 4.47 23.79
C GLU A 44 1.62 5.30 22.52
N THR A 45 2.61 6.21 22.52
CA THR A 45 2.92 7.02 21.33
C THR A 45 3.33 6.19 20.12
N GLN A 46 4.01 5.06 20.33
CA GLN A 46 4.37 4.16 19.24
C GLN A 46 3.14 3.45 18.66
N LYS A 47 2.21 3.01 19.52
CA LYS A 47 0.95 2.39 19.08
C LYS A 47 0.14 3.35 18.21
N ASP A 48 -0.02 4.59 18.66
CA ASP A 48 -0.76 5.63 17.91
C ASP A 48 -0.11 5.90 16.54
N SER A 49 1.22 5.95 16.46
CA SER A 49 1.93 6.17 15.19
C SER A 49 1.74 5.03 14.19
N VAL A 50 1.70 3.79 14.68
CA VAL A 50 1.50 2.59 13.85
C VAL A 50 0.05 2.50 13.37
N GLU A 51 -0.91 2.77 14.25
CA GLU A 51 -2.33 2.84 13.88
C GLU A 51 -2.59 3.95 12.86
N TYR A 52 -2.01 5.13 13.05
CA TYR A 52 -2.12 6.23 12.11
C TYR A 52 -1.53 5.88 10.73
N ALA A 53 -0.34 5.27 10.69
CA ALA A 53 0.28 4.83 9.44
C ALA A 53 -0.57 3.77 8.72
N ARG A 54 -1.13 2.79 9.44
CA ARG A 54 -2.07 1.80 8.88
C ARG A 54 -3.32 2.47 8.33
N MET A 55 -3.87 3.43 9.06
CA MET A 55 -5.06 4.18 8.65
C MET A 55 -4.82 4.94 7.34
N GLN A 56 -3.66 5.60 7.22
CA GLN A 56 -3.25 6.29 6.00
C GLN A 56 -3.11 5.31 4.82
N GLU A 57 -2.49 4.15 5.05
CA GLU A 57 -2.31 3.11 4.04
C GLU A 57 -3.66 2.59 3.53
N VAL A 58 -4.57 2.15 4.42
CA VAL A 58 -5.88 1.63 3.99
C VAL A 58 -6.73 2.70 3.31
N THR A 59 -6.62 3.96 3.76
CA THR A 59 -7.31 5.10 3.13
C THR A 59 -6.79 5.36 1.71
N ALA A 60 -5.48 5.35 1.52
CA ALA A 60 -4.87 5.50 0.21
C ALA A 60 -5.31 4.38 -0.76
N GLN A 61 -5.32 3.13 -0.28
CA GLN A 61 -5.77 1.99 -1.06
C GLN A 61 -7.26 2.05 -1.41
N ALA A 62 -8.12 2.46 -0.48
CA ALA A 62 -9.55 2.64 -0.73
C ALA A 62 -9.81 3.71 -1.81
N ARG A 63 -9.03 4.80 -1.81
CA ARG A 63 -9.11 5.84 -2.84
C ARG A 63 -8.70 5.31 -4.21
N LEU A 64 -7.57 4.59 -4.30
CA LEU A 64 -7.12 3.98 -5.56
C LEU A 64 -8.12 2.97 -6.11
N LEU A 65 -8.75 2.18 -5.24
CA LEU A 65 -9.82 1.27 -5.65
C LEU A 65 -11.07 1.99 -6.14
N ASN A 66 -11.43 3.12 -5.53
CA ASN A 66 -12.52 3.95 -6.01
C ASN A 66 -12.25 4.52 -7.41
N GLU A 67 -11.03 4.97 -7.69
CA GLU A 67 -10.62 5.39 -9.04
C GLU A 67 -10.69 4.22 -10.03
N SER A 68 -10.17 3.05 -9.64
CA SER A 68 -10.25 1.84 -10.48
C SER A 68 -11.69 1.38 -10.74
N PHE A 69 -12.59 1.54 -9.77
CA PHE A 69 -14.02 1.22 -9.91
C PHE A 69 -14.67 2.08 -11.00
N TRP A 70 -14.43 3.39 -10.97
CA TRP A 70 -14.94 4.31 -11.98
C TRP A 70 -14.36 4.05 -13.37
N ASN A 71 -13.07 3.72 -13.47
CA ASN A 71 -12.45 3.34 -14.74
C ASN A 71 -13.09 2.07 -15.33
N SER A 72 -13.42 1.08 -14.50
CA SER A 72 -14.14 -0.12 -14.95
C SER A 72 -15.55 0.20 -15.45
N ILE A 73 -16.28 1.08 -14.76
CA ILE A 73 -17.62 1.53 -15.21
C ILE A 73 -17.51 2.27 -16.55
N GLU A 74 -16.54 3.16 -16.69
CA GLU A 74 -16.34 3.96 -17.89
C GLU A 74 -15.98 3.10 -19.12
N LEU A 75 -15.17 2.06 -18.91
CA LEU A 75 -14.87 1.07 -19.93
C LEU A 75 -16.13 0.33 -20.40
N VAL A 76 -17.03 -0.04 -19.46
CA VAL A 76 -18.31 -0.67 -19.80
C VAL A 76 -19.23 0.30 -20.52
N ARG A 77 -19.31 1.56 -20.07
CA ARG A 77 -20.08 2.63 -20.70
C ARG A 77 -19.71 2.80 -22.17
N THR A 78 -18.41 2.96 -22.43
CA THR A 78 -17.86 3.12 -23.78
C THR A 78 -18.22 1.93 -24.68
N LYS A 79 -18.04 0.70 -24.19
CA LYS A 79 -18.40 -0.52 -24.92
C LYS A 79 -19.91 -0.63 -25.19
N ALA A 80 -20.74 -0.30 -24.21
CA ALA A 80 -22.19 -0.39 -24.31
C ALA A 80 -22.76 0.63 -25.29
N ILE A 81 -22.24 1.86 -25.29
CA ILE A 81 -22.64 2.91 -26.25
C ILE A 81 -22.14 2.56 -27.66
N ALA A 82 -20.90 2.08 -27.81
CA ALA A 82 -20.40 1.62 -29.10
C ALA A 82 -21.27 0.50 -29.68
N LEU A 83 -21.73 -0.43 -28.85
CA LEU A 83 -22.65 -1.48 -29.28
C LEU A 83 -24.01 -0.93 -29.74
N GLN A 84 -24.54 0.10 -29.07
CA GLN A 84 -25.75 0.81 -29.51
C GLN A 84 -25.56 1.42 -30.90
N GLN A 85 -24.46 2.15 -31.11
CA GLN A 85 -24.16 2.81 -32.37
C GLN A 85 -23.98 1.81 -33.53
N LEU A 86 -23.25 0.71 -33.28
CA LEU A 86 -23.07 -0.34 -34.27
C LEU A 86 -24.41 -0.99 -34.64
N ARG A 87 -25.30 -1.23 -33.68
CA ARG A 87 -26.65 -1.77 -33.95
C ARG A 87 -27.52 -0.81 -34.73
N ALA A 88 -27.47 0.48 -34.42
CA ALA A 88 -28.18 1.51 -35.18
C ALA A 88 -27.70 1.58 -36.64
N ALA A 89 -26.40 1.40 -36.88
CA ALA A 89 -25.84 1.33 -38.23
C ALA A 89 -26.13 0.01 -38.97
N SER A 90 -26.24 -1.09 -38.22
CA SER A 90 -26.45 -2.45 -38.71
C SER A 90 -27.91 -2.84 -38.91
N MET A 91 -28.87 -1.91 -38.93
CA MET A 91 -30.30 -2.25 -39.12
C MET A 91 -30.58 -3.03 -40.42
N HIS A 92 -29.69 -2.96 -41.41
CA HIS A 92 -29.80 -3.70 -42.67
C HIS A 92 -28.95 -4.98 -42.76
N SER A 93 -28.10 -5.27 -41.77
CA SER A 93 -27.29 -6.49 -41.78
C SER A 93 -27.98 -7.64 -41.03
N LYS A 94 -27.95 -8.85 -41.60
CA LYS A 94 -28.52 -10.06 -40.98
C LYS A 94 -27.82 -10.45 -39.66
N GLN A 95 -26.63 -9.94 -39.41
CA GLN A 95 -25.89 -10.18 -38.17
C GLN A 95 -25.84 -8.88 -37.37
N LEU A 96 -26.54 -8.86 -36.24
CA LEU A 96 -26.42 -7.80 -35.25
C LEU A 96 -25.20 -8.08 -34.38
N PRO A 97 -24.39 -7.07 -34.05
CA PRO A 97 -23.27 -7.24 -33.13
C PRO A 97 -23.77 -7.73 -31.77
N LEU A 98 -23.02 -8.67 -31.19
CA LEU A 98 -23.28 -9.27 -29.88
C LEU A 98 -22.33 -8.68 -28.83
N PRO A 99 -22.76 -8.57 -27.57
CA PRO A 99 -21.88 -8.15 -26.49
C PRO A 99 -20.77 -9.20 -26.27
N THR A 100 -19.59 -8.73 -25.90
CA THR A 100 -18.40 -9.56 -25.66
C THR A 100 -17.70 -9.14 -24.36
N GLY A 101 -16.78 -9.99 -23.87
CA GLY A 101 -15.99 -9.72 -22.68
C GLY A 101 -16.84 -9.67 -21.41
N SER A 102 -16.72 -8.58 -20.63
CA SER A 102 -17.37 -8.41 -19.33
C SER A 102 -18.87 -8.12 -19.39
N ILE A 103 -19.41 -7.80 -20.57
CA ILE A 103 -20.85 -7.56 -20.76
C ILE A 103 -21.53 -8.91 -21.04
N LEU A 104 -22.37 -9.34 -20.11
CA LEU A 104 -23.16 -10.58 -20.19
C LEU A 104 -24.44 -10.35 -21.00
N HIS A 105 -25.06 -9.20 -20.82
CA HIS A 105 -26.27 -8.77 -21.53
C HIS A 105 -26.25 -7.28 -21.78
N TRP A 106 -26.82 -6.84 -22.89
CA TRP A 106 -27.00 -5.45 -23.24
C TRP A 106 -28.46 -5.17 -23.57
N ALA A 107 -29.00 -4.03 -23.11
CA ALA A 107 -30.35 -3.59 -23.40
C ALA A 107 -30.40 -2.09 -23.72
N GLU A 108 -31.22 -1.72 -24.69
CA GLU A 108 -31.58 -0.33 -24.98
C GLU A 108 -33.02 -0.09 -24.53
N ILE A 109 -33.22 0.93 -23.71
CA ILE A 109 -34.48 1.24 -23.06
C ILE A 109 -34.88 2.66 -23.40
N GLU A 110 -36.13 2.87 -23.79
CA GLU A 110 -36.63 4.20 -24.11
C GLU A 110 -37.03 4.98 -22.85
N ILE A 111 -36.70 6.27 -22.81
CA ILE A 111 -37.12 7.17 -21.73
C ILE A 111 -38.28 8.03 -22.23
N ASN A 112 -39.37 8.08 -21.48
CA ASN A 112 -40.46 9.00 -21.72
C ASN A 112 -40.63 9.94 -20.51
N GLY A 113 -40.04 11.13 -20.60
CA GLY A 113 -39.99 12.10 -19.51
C GLY A 113 -39.18 11.59 -18.31
N ASP A 114 -39.84 11.46 -17.16
CA ASP A 114 -39.24 10.93 -15.92
C ASP A 114 -39.54 9.44 -15.70
N ARG A 115 -39.94 8.71 -16.75
CA ARG A 115 -40.24 7.28 -16.67
C ARG A 115 -39.43 6.47 -17.67
N VAL A 116 -38.95 5.31 -17.19
CA VAL A 116 -38.41 4.25 -18.04
C VAL A 116 -39.61 3.55 -18.70
N SER A 117 -39.58 3.43 -20.02
CA SER A 117 -40.71 2.89 -20.80
C SER A 117 -40.42 1.46 -21.28
N ALA A 118 -40.40 1.24 -22.60
CA ALA A 118 -40.19 -0.08 -23.19
C ALA A 118 -38.70 -0.35 -23.52
N VAL A 119 -38.33 -1.62 -23.46
CA VAL A 119 -37.04 -2.08 -24.00
C VAL A 119 -37.16 -2.19 -25.51
N ARG A 120 -36.33 -1.43 -26.22
CA ARG A 120 -36.32 -1.40 -27.69
C ARG A 120 -35.61 -2.60 -28.27
N GLN A 121 -34.45 -2.93 -27.69
CA GLN A 121 -33.56 -3.97 -28.19
C GLN A 121 -32.78 -4.62 -27.05
N THR A 122 -32.49 -5.91 -27.20
CA THR A 122 -31.60 -6.65 -26.30
C THR A 122 -30.56 -7.45 -27.06
N ALA A 123 -29.48 -7.81 -26.37
CA ALA A 123 -28.40 -8.62 -26.89
C ALA A 123 -27.79 -9.46 -25.77
N LYS A 124 -27.58 -10.74 -26.04
CA LYS A 124 -26.99 -11.69 -25.08
C LYS A 124 -25.58 -12.04 -25.49
N ASN A 125 -24.70 -12.20 -24.52
CA ASN A 125 -23.40 -12.79 -24.75
C ASN A 125 -23.56 -14.32 -24.74
N MET A 126 -23.46 -14.93 -25.92
CA MET A 126 -23.64 -16.38 -26.09
C MET A 126 -22.54 -17.21 -25.41
N ALA A 127 -21.41 -16.60 -25.01
CA ALA A 127 -20.37 -17.26 -24.24
C ALA A 127 -20.63 -17.25 -22.72
N SER A 128 -21.66 -16.54 -22.26
CA SER A 128 -22.05 -16.52 -20.84
C SER A 128 -22.67 -17.86 -20.42
N LYS A 129 -22.44 -18.25 -19.17
CA LYS A 129 -23.01 -19.48 -18.58
C LYS A 129 -24.42 -19.28 -18.00
N ILE A 130 -25.12 -18.22 -18.42
CA ILE A 130 -26.46 -17.88 -17.90
C ILE A 130 -27.51 -18.62 -18.72
N ASP A 131 -28.47 -19.25 -18.03
CA ASP A 131 -29.70 -19.74 -18.68
C ASP A 131 -30.65 -18.58 -18.96
N TRP A 132 -30.60 -18.08 -20.19
CA TRP A 132 -31.36 -16.92 -20.61
C TRP A 132 -32.87 -17.14 -20.73
N SER A 133 -33.34 -18.40 -20.74
CA SER A 133 -34.73 -18.74 -21.08
C SER A 133 -35.73 -18.12 -20.10
N ASN A 134 -35.38 -18.12 -18.81
CA ASN A 134 -36.21 -17.57 -17.73
C ASN A 134 -35.63 -16.29 -17.11
N PHE A 135 -34.35 -16.02 -17.37
CA PHE A 135 -33.63 -14.93 -16.73
C PHE A 135 -33.85 -13.58 -17.41
N GLU A 136 -33.96 -13.53 -18.74
CA GLU A 136 -34.03 -12.27 -19.48
C GLU A 136 -35.27 -11.44 -19.10
N GLU A 137 -36.46 -12.05 -19.07
CA GLU A 137 -37.70 -11.35 -18.73
C GLU A 137 -37.65 -10.77 -17.32
N LYS A 138 -37.22 -11.58 -16.34
CA LYS A 138 -37.04 -11.14 -14.95
C LYS A 138 -36.00 -10.03 -14.81
N TYR A 139 -34.89 -10.14 -15.54
CA TYR A 139 -33.84 -9.13 -15.59
C TYR A 139 -34.37 -7.79 -16.13
N ILE A 140 -35.05 -7.82 -17.28
CA ILE A 140 -35.60 -6.62 -17.91
C ILE A 140 -36.65 -5.96 -17.02
N GLN A 141 -37.54 -6.75 -16.42
CA GLN A 141 -38.51 -6.25 -15.46
C GLN A 141 -37.81 -5.55 -14.29
N ALA A 142 -36.89 -6.24 -13.60
CA ALA A 142 -36.17 -5.68 -12.45
C ALA A 142 -35.38 -4.42 -12.82
N LEU A 143 -34.83 -4.37 -14.03
CA LEU A 143 -34.10 -3.22 -14.54
C LEU A 143 -35.02 -2.00 -14.72
N THR A 144 -36.15 -2.17 -15.40
CA THR A 144 -37.11 -1.07 -15.62
C THR A 144 -37.73 -0.55 -14.32
N GLU A 145 -37.95 -1.42 -13.34
CA GLU A 145 -38.51 -1.06 -12.03
C GLU A 145 -37.51 -0.31 -11.13
N LYS A 146 -36.22 -0.63 -11.22
CA LYS A 146 -35.22 -0.20 -10.23
C LYS A 146 -34.23 0.85 -10.74
N ILE A 147 -34.14 1.11 -12.04
CA ILE A 147 -33.28 2.17 -12.57
C ILE A 147 -33.66 3.51 -11.93
N SER A 148 -32.67 4.20 -11.39
CA SER A 148 -32.84 5.55 -10.85
C SER A 148 -32.40 6.58 -11.89
N LEU A 149 -33.37 7.27 -12.51
CA LEU A 149 -33.07 8.41 -13.39
C LEU A 149 -32.33 9.53 -12.65
N ARG A 150 -32.54 9.65 -11.34
CA ARG A 150 -31.80 10.59 -10.49
C ARG A 150 -30.32 10.22 -10.43
N GLU A 151 -29.98 8.96 -10.17
CA GLU A 151 -28.58 8.51 -10.16
C GLU A 151 -27.92 8.68 -11.53
N LEU A 152 -28.65 8.42 -12.62
CA LEU A 152 -28.16 8.68 -13.98
C LEU A 152 -27.81 10.16 -14.21
N ARG A 153 -28.63 11.08 -13.70
CA ARG A 153 -28.36 12.53 -13.81
C ARG A 153 -27.19 12.98 -12.93
N GLU A 154 -27.09 12.45 -11.72
CA GLU A 154 -26.08 12.85 -10.73
C GLU A 154 -24.71 12.21 -11.01
N ASN A 155 -24.65 10.94 -11.41
CA ASN A 155 -23.42 10.16 -11.54
C ASN A 155 -23.09 9.70 -12.97
N ALA A 156 -23.94 10.02 -13.96
CA ALA A 156 -23.89 9.44 -15.31
C ALA A 156 -24.13 7.91 -15.37
N VAL A 157 -24.37 7.25 -14.23
CA VAL A 157 -24.64 5.81 -14.12
C VAL A 157 -25.67 5.52 -13.03
N SER A 158 -26.55 4.55 -13.26
CA SER A 158 -27.36 3.92 -12.21
C SER A 158 -27.02 2.44 -12.15
N ILE A 159 -26.89 1.91 -10.94
CA ILE A 159 -26.42 0.54 -10.70
C ILE A 159 -27.53 -0.25 -10.03
N VAL A 160 -28.01 -1.30 -10.70
CA VAL A 160 -29.08 -2.16 -10.20
C VAL A 160 -28.54 -3.56 -9.92
N PRO A 161 -28.56 -4.03 -8.66
CA PRO A 161 -28.27 -5.42 -8.33
C PRO A 161 -29.35 -6.37 -8.86
N ILE A 162 -28.93 -7.40 -9.59
CA ILE A 162 -29.80 -8.41 -10.21
C ILE A 162 -29.41 -9.78 -9.65
N LYS A 163 -30.36 -10.51 -9.06
CA LYS A 163 -30.12 -11.89 -8.63
C LYS A 163 -30.07 -12.81 -9.85
N LYS A 164 -29.07 -13.69 -9.94
CA LYS A 164 -28.96 -14.68 -11.04
C LYS A 164 -30.13 -15.68 -11.05
N ASP A 165 -30.61 -16.05 -9.86
CA ASP A 165 -31.74 -16.93 -9.64
C ASP A 165 -32.40 -16.56 -8.29
N GLU A 166 -33.68 -16.86 -8.11
CA GLU A 166 -34.43 -16.59 -6.88
C GLU A 166 -33.84 -17.30 -5.66
N HIS A 167 -33.29 -18.50 -5.88
CA HIS A 167 -32.66 -19.32 -4.86
C HIS A 167 -31.15 -19.07 -4.72
N SER A 168 -30.53 -18.36 -5.67
CA SER A 168 -29.10 -18.08 -5.61
C SER A 168 -28.82 -16.85 -4.74
N SER A 169 -27.77 -16.92 -3.93
CA SER A 169 -27.18 -15.74 -3.30
C SER A 169 -26.38 -14.91 -4.30
N SER A 170 -26.10 -15.41 -5.51
CA SER A 170 -25.28 -14.70 -6.48
C SER A 170 -26.02 -13.53 -7.12
N MET A 171 -25.35 -12.37 -7.14
CA MET A 171 -25.88 -11.15 -7.74
C MET A 171 -24.93 -10.63 -8.81
N ASP A 172 -25.49 -10.35 -9.98
CA ASP A 172 -24.87 -9.54 -11.02
C ASP A 172 -25.22 -8.06 -10.82
N LEU A 173 -24.52 -7.18 -11.52
CA LEU A 173 -24.84 -5.76 -11.56
C LEU A 173 -25.30 -5.37 -12.96
N SER A 174 -26.40 -4.62 -13.05
CA SER A 174 -26.76 -3.90 -14.27
C SER A 174 -26.30 -2.46 -14.15
N LEU A 175 -25.45 -2.04 -15.10
CA LEU A 175 -24.95 -0.67 -15.22
C LEU A 175 -25.74 0.03 -16.31
N ALA A 176 -26.56 1.01 -15.92
CA ALA A 176 -27.37 1.80 -16.82
C ALA A 176 -26.67 3.16 -17.10
N PHE A 177 -26.70 3.60 -18.35
CA PHE A 177 -26.08 4.84 -18.82
C PHE A 177 -27.06 5.64 -19.67
N ALA A 178 -27.05 6.96 -19.53
CA ALA A 178 -27.85 7.84 -20.39
C ALA A 178 -27.23 7.95 -21.79
N SER A 179 -28.05 7.81 -22.84
CA SER A 179 -27.65 7.98 -24.24
C SER A 179 -28.78 8.65 -25.03
N GLN A 180 -28.64 9.95 -25.31
CA GLN A 180 -29.68 10.77 -25.97
C GLN A 180 -31.05 10.62 -25.28
N ASN A 181 -32.02 10.00 -25.96
CA ASN A 181 -33.38 9.75 -25.46
C ASN A 181 -33.59 8.31 -24.95
N THR A 182 -32.50 7.61 -24.70
CA THR A 182 -32.49 6.19 -24.31
C THR A 182 -31.57 5.96 -23.13
N ILE A 183 -31.76 4.82 -22.47
CA ILE A 183 -30.84 4.26 -21.49
C ILE A 183 -30.22 3.03 -22.12
N VAL A 184 -28.91 2.95 -22.04
CA VAL A 184 -28.18 1.74 -22.39
C VAL A 184 -27.79 1.04 -21.12
N ALA A 185 -28.22 -0.20 -20.95
CA ALA A 185 -27.91 -1.01 -19.78
C ALA A 185 -27.02 -2.20 -20.15
N ALA A 186 -26.01 -2.45 -19.32
CA ALA A 186 -25.09 -3.57 -19.45
C ALA A 186 -25.11 -4.41 -18.16
N LEU A 187 -25.51 -5.67 -18.26
CA LEU A 187 -25.36 -6.65 -17.19
C LEU A 187 -23.94 -7.17 -17.17
N VAL A 188 -23.31 -7.17 -15.99
CA VAL A 188 -21.91 -7.54 -15.79
C VAL A 188 -21.77 -8.44 -14.56
N ASP A 189 -20.80 -9.36 -14.60
CA ASP A 189 -20.37 -10.08 -13.39
C ASP A 189 -19.42 -9.15 -12.60
N PRO A 190 -19.79 -8.71 -11.38
CA PRO A 190 -18.97 -7.79 -10.60
C PRO A 190 -17.60 -8.37 -10.23
N ALA A 191 -17.48 -9.69 -10.05
CA ALA A 191 -16.23 -10.33 -9.68
C ALA A 191 -15.20 -10.28 -10.82
N ASP A 192 -15.67 -10.27 -12.07
CA ASP A 192 -14.84 -10.16 -13.25
C ASP A 192 -14.59 -8.71 -13.67
N LEU A 193 -15.62 -7.86 -13.62
CA LEU A 193 -15.49 -6.44 -13.96
C LEU A 193 -14.53 -5.70 -13.03
N PHE A 194 -14.60 -6.00 -11.73
CA PHE A 194 -13.78 -5.33 -10.72
C PHE A 194 -12.57 -6.18 -10.32
N GLY A 195 -11.82 -6.67 -11.32
CA GLY A 195 -10.61 -7.49 -11.12
C GLY A 195 -9.51 -6.81 -10.27
N ALA A 196 -9.57 -5.49 -10.07
CA ALA A 196 -8.66 -4.78 -9.17
C ALA A 196 -8.74 -5.27 -7.72
N PHE A 197 -9.92 -5.71 -7.25
CA PHE A 197 -10.08 -6.29 -5.91
C PHE A 197 -9.28 -7.59 -5.74
N LYS A 198 -9.22 -8.43 -6.79
CA LYS A 198 -8.43 -9.67 -6.79
C LYS A 198 -6.92 -9.40 -6.62
N ARG A 199 -6.42 -8.20 -6.93
CA ARG A 199 -4.99 -7.87 -6.72
C ARG A 199 -4.60 -7.80 -5.24
N PHE A 200 -5.57 -7.61 -4.34
CA PHE A 200 -5.31 -7.56 -2.90
C PHE A 200 -5.04 -8.94 -2.30
N SER A 201 -5.51 -10.04 -2.93
CA SER A 201 -5.17 -11.39 -2.46
C SER A 201 -3.75 -11.81 -2.80
N SER A 202 -3.17 -11.29 -3.90
CA SER A 202 -1.79 -11.59 -4.29
C SER A 202 -0.75 -10.61 -3.74
N ARG A 203 -1.13 -9.35 -3.47
CA ARG A 203 -0.22 -8.30 -2.98
C ARG A 203 -0.13 -8.19 -1.46
N SER A 204 -1.09 -8.76 -0.71
CA SER A 204 -1.00 -8.74 0.74
C SER A 204 -0.10 -9.86 1.22
N GLU A 205 1.01 -9.48 1.87
CA GLU A 205 1.81 -10.40 2.68
C GLU A 205 0.84 -11.15 3.62
N GLY A 206 0.63 -12.44 3.37
CA GLY A 206 -0.19 -13.32 4.20
C GLY A 206 -1.71 -13.09 4.19
N GLY A 207 -2.31 -12.39 3.22
CA GLY A 207 -3.77 -12.17 3.21
C GLY A 207 -4.26 -11.14 4.24
N THR A 208 -3.34 -10.31 4.75
CA THR A 208 -3.59 -9.30 5.78
C THR A 208 -4.40 -8.10 5.30
N LEU A 209 -4.37 -7.81 3.99
CA LEU A 209 -5.12 -6.73 3.37
C LEU A 209 -6.23 -7.32 2.51
N ARG A 210 -7.47 -6.94 2.81
CA ARG A 210 -8.66 -7.40 2.09
C ARG A 210 -9.38 -6.20 1.52
N ALA A 211 -10.02 -6.41 0.39
CA ALA A 211 -10.79 -5.37 -0.26
C ALA A 211 -12.10 -5.95 -0.79
N TYR A 212 -13.18 -5.20 -0.69
CA TYR A 212 -14.48 -5.64 -1.20
C TYR A 212 -15.44 -4.51 -1.55
N LEU A 213 -16.36 -4.85 -2.45
CA LEU A 213 -17.48 -4.02 -2.89
C LEU A 213 -18.76 -4.58 -2.26
N VAL A 214 -19.48 -3.74 -1.52
CA VAL A 214 -20.64 -4.15 -0.73
C VAL A 214 -21.85 -3.23 -0.97
N GLY A 215 -23.05 -3.81 -1.02
CA GLY A 215 -24.32 -3.10 -1.19
C GLY A 215 -24.95 -2.63 0.12
N ASN A 216 -25.98 -1.79 -0.01
CA ASN A 216 -26.84 -1.31 1.09
C ASN A 216 -27.47 -2.41 1.98
N ASN A 217 -27.57 -3.64 1.47
CA ASN A 217 -28.09 -4.82 2.15
C ASN A 217 -26.99 -5.68 2.81
N GLY A 218 -25.73 -5.26 2.74
CA GLY A 218 -24.58 -6.02 3.23
C GLY A 218 -24.10 -7.11 2.26
N HIS A 219 -24.69 -7.24 1.08
CA HIS A 219 -24.26 -8.22 0.10
C HIS A 219 -22.93 -7.83 -0.55
N VAL A 220 -21.99 -8.77 -0.60
CA VAL A 220 -20.66 -8.55 -1.18
C VAL A 220 -20.67 -8.94 -2.67
N PHE A 221 -20.49 -7.95 -3.55
CA PHE A 221 -20.48 -8.14 -5.00
C PHE A 221 -19.11 -8.54 -5.56
N ALA A 222 -18.04 -8.01 -4.97
CA ALA A 222 -16.68 -8.36 -5.34
C ALA A 222 -15.81 -8.39 -4.07
N HIS A 223 -14.86 -9.31 -4.00
CA HIS A 223 -14.00 -9.47 -2.84
C HIS A 223 -12.61 -9.94 -3.29
N SER A 224 -11.56 -9.55 -2.58
CA SER A 224 -10.19 -10.00 -2.86
C SER A 224 -10.02 -11.52 -2.69
N GLN A 225 -10.76 -12.08 -1.75
CA GLN A 225 -10.87 -13.52 -1.47
C GLN A 225 -12.20 -14.08 -2.00
N GLN A 226 -12.14 -15.03 -2.92
CA GLN A 226 -13.30 -15.53 -3.67
C GLN A 226 -14.42 -16.12 -2.79
N ASN A 227 -14.07 -16.72 -1.64
CA ASN A 227 -15.02 -17.38 -0.73
C ASN A 227 -16.01 -16.41 -0.07
N TYR A 228 -15.71 -15.11 -0.07
CA TYR A 228 -16.59 -14.08 0.49
C TYR A 228 -17.44 -13.37 -0.57
N VAL A 229 -17.22 -13.66 -1.87
CA VAL A 229 -18.09 -13.14 -2.93
C VAL A 229 -19.49 -13.73 -2.74
N ASN A 230 -20.51 -12.88 -2.79
CA ASN A 230 -21.90 -13.19 -2.44
C ASN A 230 -22.16 -13.49 -0.95
N GLY A 231 -21.21 -13.20 -0.08
CA GLY A 231 -21.41 -13.23 1.37
C GLY A 231 -22.31 -12.08 1.83
N ASN A 232 -22.98 -12.28 2.97
CA ASN A 232 -23.78 -11.24 3.63
C ASN A 232 -23.05 -10.70 4.86
N PHE A 233 -22.63 -9.45 4.79
CA PHE A 233 -21.85 -8.76 5.83
C PHE A 233 -22.72 -7.87 6.72
N SER A 234 -24.06 -7.87 6.55
CA SER A 234 -24.97 -7.02 7.33
C SER A 234 -24.89 -7.21 8.85
N GLY A 235 -24.44 -8.38 9.31
CA GLY A 235 -24.24 -8.69 10.73
C GLY A 235 -22.88 -8.27 11.31
N THR A 236 -21.96 -7.75 10.49
CA THR A 236 -20.60 -7.39 10.94
C THR A 236 -20.55 -6.04 11.63
N ASP A 237 -19.56 -5.84 12.51
CA ASP A 237 -19.33 -4.54 13.16
C ASP A 237 -18.97 -3.47 12.14
N VAL A 238 -18.13 -3.80 11.15
CA VAL A 238 -17.81 -2.91 10.03
C VAL A 238 -19.08 -2.41 9.35
N PHE A 239 -20.02 -3.30 9.05
CA PHE A 239 -21.25 -2.90 8.39
C PHE A 239 -22.15 -2.02 9.26
N ASN A 240 -22.38 -2.44 10.50
CA ASN A 240 -23.28 -1.77 11.41
C ASN A 240 -22.78 -0.38 11.84
N GLN A 241 -21.47 -0.25 12.08
CA GLN A 241 -20.87 0.97 12.64
C GLN A 241 -20.35 1.94 11.57
N ALA A 242 -19.89 1.44 10.42
CA ALA A 242 -19.32 2.26 9.36
C ALA A 242 -20.20 2.30 8.10
N LEU A 243 -20.48 1.14 7.51
CA LEU A 243 -21.03 1.09 6.15
C LEU A 243 -22.49 1.52 6.08
N ARG A 244 -23.30 1.27 7.11
CA ARG A 244 -24.72 1.68 7.12
C ARG A 244 -24.88 3.19 6.90
N ALA A 245 -24.11 4.00 7.63
CA ALA A 245 -24.11 5.45 7.47
C ALA A 245 -23.60 5.88 6.08
N LEU A 246 -22.54 5.22 5.59
CA LEU A 246 -22.02 5.45 4.25
C LEU A 246 -23.08 5.20 3.17
N LEU A 247 -23.72 4.03 3.20
CA LEU A 247 -24.67 3.57 2.19
C LEU A 247 -25.98 4.37 2.23
N GLN A 248 -26.35 4.92 3.39
CA GLN A 248 -27.45 5.88 3.54
C GLN A 248 -27.10 7.29 3.06
N GLY A 249 -25.82 7.61 2.82
CA GLY A 249 -25.37 8.92 2.36
C GLY A 249 -25.18 9.97 3.43
N THR A 250 -25.18 9.57 4.69
CA THR A 250 -24.81 10.46 5.79
C THR A 250 -23.29 10.64 5.89
N ARG A 251 -22.52 9.73 5.26
CA ARG A 251 -21.06 9.79 5.13
C ARG A 251 -20.62 9.40 3.71
N VAL A 252 -19.54 10.02 3.23
CA VAL A 252 -18.95 9.72 1.91
C VAL A 252 -17.70 8.86 2.02
N SER A 253 -16.97 8.97 3.12
CA SER A 253 -15.81 8.12 3.43
C SER A 253 -15.54 8.12 4.93
N GLY A 254 -14.68 7.20 5.37
CA GLY A 254 -14.17 7.16 6.73
C GLY A 254 -13.15 6.06 6.90
N ALA A 255 -12.50 6.03 8.06
CA ALA A 255 -11.60 4.97 8.45
C ALA A 255 -11.65 4.77 9.97
N GLY A 256 -11.37 3.56 10.43
CA GLY A 256 -11.43 3.21 11.85
C GLY A 256 -11.04 1.76 12.12
N THR A 257 -11.11 1.36 13.38
CA THR A 257 -10.87 -0.02 13.81
C THR A 257 -12.20 -0.71 14.10
N TYR A 258 -12.36 -1.93 13.62
CA TYR A 258 -13.61 -2.69 13.65
C TYR A 258 -13.33 -4.18 13.81
N THR A 259 -14.40 -4.95 14.04
CA THR A 259 -14.36 -6.42 13.97
C THR A 259 -14.85 -6.90 12.60
N ALA A 260 -14.01 -7.66 11.89
CA ALA A 260 -14.35 -8.26 10.60
C ALA A 260 -15.27 -9.49 10.76
N ILE A 261 -15.71 -10.07 9.64
CA ILE A 261 -16.63 -11.22 9.62
C ILE A 261 -16.06 -12.49 10.29
N ASP A 262 -14.74 -12.63 10.27
CA ASP A 262 -13.98 -13.71 10.90
C ASP A 262 -13.62 -13.41 12.36
N GLN A 263 -14.26 -12.41 12.97
CA GLN A 263 -14.05 -11.98 14.36
C GLN A 263 -12.64 -11.44 14.63
N GLN A 264 -11.90 -11.06 13.58
CA GLN A 264 -10.58 -10.46 13.70
C GLN A 264 -10.68 -8.94 13.75
N GLU A 265 -9.84 -8.32 14.58
CA GLU A 265 -9.72 -6.87 14.62
C GLU A 265 -9.05 -6.38 13.33
N VAL A 266 -9.68 -5.42 12.66
CA VAL A 266 -9.22 -4.80 11.42
C VAL A 266 -9.19 -3.29 11.52
N THR A 267 -8.19 -2.68 10.91
CA THR A 267 -8.24 -1.27 10.51
C THR A 267 -8.87 -1.20 9.12
N ALA A 268 -10.04 -0.57 8.98
CA ALA A 268 -10.74 -0.47 7.71
C ALA A 268 -10.92 0.99 7.27
N ALA A 269 -10.72 1.24 5.99
CA ALA A 269 -11.15 2.45 5.31
C ALA A 269 -12.25 2.12 4.30
N TYR A 270 -13.21 3.02 4.17
CA TYR A 270 -14.37 2.84 3.33
C TYR A 270 -14.73 4.13 2.60
N VAL A 271 -15.24 3.99 1.38
CA VAL A 271 -15.62 5.11 0.50
C VAL A 271 -16.86 4.76 -0.30
N ARG A 272 -17.75 5.75 -0.49
CA ARG A 272 -18.90 5.66 -1.36
C ARG A 272 -18.53 6.20 -2.75
N PRO A 273 -18.68 5.42 -3.83
CA PRO A 273 -18.50 5.93 -5.18
C PRO A 273 -19.69 6.82 -5.57
N GLY A 274 -19.52 8.15 -5.49
CA GLY A 274 -20.57 9.10 -5.89
C GLY A 274 -21.84 8.95 -5.05
N SER A 275 -23.02 9.06 -5.68
CA SER A 275 -24.31 8.80 -5.03
C SER A 275 -24.84 7.37 -5.22
N VAL A 276 -24.04 6.42 -5.73
CA VAL A 276 -24.50 5.01 -5.84
C VAL A 276 -24.57 4.32 -4.48
N GLN A 277 -25.49 3.37 -4.32
CA GLN A 277 -25.71 2.65 -3.05
C GLN A 277 -24.73 1.48 -2.85
N LEU A 278 -23.46 1.73 -3.13
CA LEU A 278 -22.36 0.78 -2.96
C LEU A 278 -21.29 1.38 -2.06
N GLY A 279 -20.55 0.52 -1.37
CA GLY A 279 -19.39 0.87 -0.57
C GLY A 279 -18.18 0.09 -1.03
N ILE A 280 -17.05 0.77 -1.17
CA ILE A 280 -15.74 0.15 -1.37
C ILE A 280 -15.05 0.15 -0.02
N VAL A 281 -14.58 -1.02 0.40
CA VAL A 281 -13.93 -1.21 1.70
C VAL A 281 -12.57 -1.84 1.49
N VAL A 282 -11.59 -1.32 2.22
CA VAL A 282 -10.27 -1.91 2.37
C VAL A 282 -10.02 -2.10 3.85
N GLU A 283 -9.74 -3.33 4.27
CA GLU A 283 -9.45 -3.67 5.65
C GLU A 283 -8.07 -4.32 5.76
N LYS A 284 -7.34 -3.96 6.82
CA LYS A 284 -6.04 -4.51 7.18
C LYS A 284 -6.14 -5.14 8.57
N LEU A 285 -5.77 -6.41 8.70
CA LEU A 285 -5.76 -7.10 9.99
C LEU A 285 -4.84 -6.36 10.97
N THR A 286 -5.38 -5.98 12.13
CA THR A 286 -4.67 -5.23 13.18
C THR A 286 -3.65 -6.13 13.90
N SER A 287 -3.88 -7.44 13.83
CA SER A 287 -3.11 -8.49 14.46
C SER A 287 -2.75 -9.60 13.46
N ALA A 288 -1.48 -9.76 13.10
CA ALA A 288 -0.92 -11.09 13.33
C ALA A 288 -0.86 -11.18 14.87
N PRO A 289 -1.45 -12.20 15.51
CA PRO A 289 -1.52 -12.25 16.95
C PRO A 289 -0.13 -12.01 17.53
N LEU A 290 -0.02 -11.21 18.59
CA LEU A 290 1.24 -10.93 19.29
C LEU A 290 1.98 -12.22 19.74
N SER A 291 1.37 -13.40 19.61
CA SER A 291 2.07 -14.69 19.68
C SER A 291 3.13 -14.91 18.58
N VAL A 292 3.17 -14.08 17.53
CA VAL A 292 4.20 -14.05 16.47
C VAL A 292 5.25 -12.95 16.69
N LEU A 293 5.10 -12.12 17.74
CA LEU A 293 6.28 -11.49 18.35
C LEU A 293 7.03 -12.60 19.08
N GLY A 294 7.80 -13.36 18.31
CA GLY A 294 8.90 -14.14 18.85
C GLY A 294 9.84 -13.28 19.71
N PRO A 295 10.93 -13.85 20.24
CA PRO A 295 11.79 -13.24 21.27
C PRO A 295 12.34 -11.82 21.01
N LYS A 296 12.07 -11.20 19.86
CA LYS A 296 12.32 -9.79 19.55
C LYS A 296 11.47 -8.80 20.35
N GLY A 297 10.22 -9.12 20.70
CA GLY A 297 9.43 -8.29 21.63
C GLY A 297 10.00 -8.31 23.05
N VAL A 298 10.52 -9.48 23.46
CA VAL A 298 11.30 -9.66 24.69
C VAL A 298 12.63 -8.89 24.60
N GLY A 299 13.24 -8.76 23.41
CA GLY A 299 14.47 -8.00 23.22
C GLY A 299 14.32 -6.48 23.44
N ILE A 300 13.17 -5.89 23.13
CA ILE A 300 12.91 -4.47 23.43
C ILE A 300 12.70 -4.29 24.93
N TRP A 301 11.90 -5.15 25.57
CA TRP A 301 11.74 -5.15 27.02
C TRP A 301 13.04 -5.48 27.75
N GLN A 302 13.87 -6.41 27.27
CA GLN A 302 15.20 -6.71 27.82
C GLN A 302 16.19 -5.57 27.61
N ARG A 303 16.10 -4.81 26.52
CA ARG A 303 16.90 -3.59 26.34
C ARG A 303 16.43 -2.48 27.27
N VAL A 304 15.14 -2.26 27.42
CA VAL A 304 14.59 -1.24 28.33
C VAL A 304 14.87 -1.62 29.78
N VAL A 305 14.58 -2.86 30.19
CA VAL A 305 14.89 -3.40 31.53
C VAL A 305 16.40 -3.45 31.75
N GLY A 306 17.19 -3.84 30.75
CA GLY A 306 18.65 -3.89 30.82
C GLY A 306 19.30 -2.51 30.91
N GLN A 307 18.82 -1.52 30.16
CA GLN A 307 19.28 -0.13 30.27
C GLN A 307 18.81 0.51 31.58
N SER A 308 17.60 0.18 32.04
CA SER A 308 17.09 0.63 33.34
C SER A 308 17.91 0.02 34.49
N LEU A 309 18.23 -1.28 34.43
CA LEU A 309 19.09 -1.96 35.39
C LEU A 309 20.53 -1.42 35.36
N LEU A 310 21.07 -1.13 34.18
CA LEU A 310 22.37 -0.44 34.05
C LEU A 310 22.32 0.96 34.66
N GLY A 311 21.25 1.72 34.42
CA GLY A 311 21.03 3.02 35.06
C GLY A 311 20.96 2.91 36.58
N ILE A 312 20.19 1.95 37.10
CA ILE A 312 20.04 1.71 38.55
C ILE A 312 21.37 1.28 39.16
N THR A 313 22.10 0.35 38.54
CA THR A 313 23.40 -0.15 39.05
C THR A 313 24.45 0.95 39.04
N LEU A 314 24.46 1.81 38.03
CA LEU A 314 25.36 2.95 37.96
C LEU A 314 25.00 4.00 39.03
N LEU A 315 23.71 4.28 39.24
CA LEU A 315 23.23 5.19 40.29
C LEU A 315 23.51 4.66 41.70
N THR A 316 23.27 3.36 41.94
CA THR A 316 23.62 2.71 43.22
C THR A 316 25.13 2.65 43.43
N GLY A 317 25.92 2.42 42.38
CA GLY A 317 27.38 2.51 42.43
C GLY A 317 27.87 3.90 42.82
N ILE A 318 27.31 4.95 42.23
CA ILE A 318 27.62 6.35 42.58
C ILE A 318 27.23 6.65 44.04
N LEU A 319 26.04 6.20 44.48
CA LEU A 319 25.58 6.40 45.85
C LEU A 319 26.43 5.62 46.87
N LEU A 320 26.81 4.38 46.58
CA LEU A 320 27.71 3.57 47.40
C LEU A 320 29.10 4.18 47.47
N PHE A 321 29.63 4.68 46.34
CA PHE A 321 30.92 5.35 46.30
C PHE A 321 30.91 6.66 47.09
N GLY A 322 29.84 7.45 46.97
CA GLY A 322 29.60 8.64 47.80
C GLY A 322 29.54 8.31 49.29
N ALA A 323 28.79 7.26 49.67
CA ALA A 323 28.71 6.77 51.05
C ALA A 323 30.08 6.28 51.56
N LEU A 324 30.88 5.63 50.72
CA LEU A 324 32.26 5.21 51.03
C LEU A 324 33.18 6.41 51.25
N ILE A 325 33.08 7.46 50.44
CA ILE A 325 33.86 8.70 50.62
C ILE A 325 33.47 9.39 51.93
N VAL A 326 32.17 9.50 52.22
CA VAL A 326 31.67 10.07 53.47
C VAL A 326 32.15 9.23 54.66
N ARG A 327 32.03 7.90 54.59
CA ARG A 327 32.53 6.98 55.62
C ARG A 327 34.04 7.07 55.79
N ARG A 328 34.83 7.22 54.72
CA ARG A 328 36.29 7.45 54.81
C ARG A 328 36.61 8.80 55.43
N ARG A 329 35.85 9.85 55.15
CA ARG A 329 36.02 11.16 55.78
C ARG A 329 35.71 11.11 57.28
N PHE A 330 34.63 10.44 57.67
CA PHE A 330 34.24 10.29 59.08
C PHE A 330 35.09 9.26 59.86
N SER A 331 35.62 8.23 59.18
CA SER A 331 36.57 7.27 59.76
C SER A 331 37.96 7.90 59.97
N LYS A 332 38.39 8.83 59.11
CA LYS A 332 39.62 9.61 59.33
C LYS A 332 39.55 10.55 60.55
N THR A 333 38.35 10.88 61.03
CA THR A 333 38.17 11.58 62.31
C THR A 333 38.19 10.66 63.54
N SER A 334 38.06 9.33 63.37
CA SER A 334 38.09 8.36 64.49
C SER A 334 39.40 7.55 64.58
N VAL A 335 40.28 7.60 63.57
CA VAL A 335 41.53 6.81 63.53
C VAL A 335 42.78 7.71 63.69
N LYS A 336 42.63 8.94 64.20
CA LYS A 336 43.78 9.76 64.60
C LYS A 336 44.35 9.41 65.97
N GLU A 337 43.81 8.40 66.65
CA GLU A 337 44.27 7.97 68.00
C GLU A 337 44.70 6.51 68.13
N GLU A 338 44.63 5.67 67.09
CA GLU A 338 45.11 4.29 67.23
C GLU A 338 46.00 3.85 66.07
N LYS A 339 47.31 3.85 66.39
CA LYS A 339 48.41 3.04 65.85
C LYS A 339 48.90 3.43 64.44
N LYS A 340 50.13 3.89 64.17
CA LYS A 340 51.44 3.78 64.89
C LYS A 340 51.68 2.38 65.48
N ASN A 341 51.97 1.42 64.60
CA ASN A 341 52.98 0.36 64.73
C ASN A 341 52.58 -0.91 63.95
N LEU A 342 53.60 -1.57 63.40
CA LEU A 342 53.65 -2.75 62.50
C LEU A 342 53.45 -2.43 61.00
N VAL A 343 54.51 -2.26 60.18
CA VAL A 343 55.66 -3.13 59.81
C VAL A 343 55.25 -4.31 58.89
N GLU A 344 55.70 -4.15 57.64
CA GLU A 344 56.22 -5.11 56.63
C GLU A 344 55.60 -6.50 56.39
N GLU A 345 55.81 -6.93 55.13
CA GLU A 345 55.82 -8.30 54.61
C GLU A 345 54.47 -9.01 54.34
N ASN A 346 54.08 -9.11 53.06
CA ASN A 346 54.44 -10.27 52.22
C ASN A 346 53.58 -10.31 50.95
N PHE A 347 54.28 -10.26 49.82
CA PHE A 347 53.79 -10.56 48.49
C PHE A 347 54.45 -11.89 48.10
N GLU A 348 53.70 -12.99 48.08
CA GLU A 348 53.77 -14.03 47.05
C GLU A 348 53.00 -15.31 47.43
N ASN A 349 52.27 -15.78 46.42
CA ASN A 349 51.87 -17.16 46.11
C ASN A 349 50.86 -17.87 47.03
N VAL A 350 49.81 -18.44 46.42
CA VAL A 350 49.72 -19.89 46.14
C VAL A 350 48.26 -20.37 45.87
N PHE A 351 48.15 -21.27 44.88
CA PHE A 351 47.09 -22.25 44.52
C PHE A 351 45.78 -21.71 43.89
N GLU A 352 45.50 -21.91 42.59
CA GLU A 352 45.29 -23.15 41.80
C GLU A 352 44.12 -24.02 42.33
N ASN A 353 43.33 -24.52 41.36
CA ASN A 353 42.13 -25.38 41.43
C ASN A 353 40.78 -24.73 41.74
N ARG A 354 39.90 -24.66 40.72
CA ARG A 354 38.73 -25.56 40.62
C ARG A 354 37.94 -25.40 39.32
N ILE A 355 37.90 -26.50 38.57
CA ILE A 355 36.73 -27.20 38.02
C ILE A 355 36.00 -26.57 36.82
N ASP A 356 36.14 -27.28 35.69
CA ASP A 356 35.29 -27.27 34.51
C ASP A 356 33.81 -27.46 34.87
N LEU A 357 32.97 -26.50 34.47
CA LEU A 357 31.52 -26.68 34.36
C LEU A 357 31.01 -25.91 33.13
N PHE A 358 31.18 -26.51 31.95
CA PHE A 358 30.37 -26.19 30.77
C PHE A 358 29.75 -27.48 30.24
N ALA A 359 28.66 -27.90 30.88
CA ALA A 359 27.68 -28.74 30.20
C ALA A 359 26.89 -27.82 29.26
N THR A 360 27.00 -28.07 27.96
CA THR A 360 26.20 -27.38 26.94
C THR A 360 24.70 -27.66 27.14
N PRO A 361 23.78 -26.71 26.87
CA PRO A 361 22.34 -26.87 27.06
C PRO A 361 21.67 -28.00 26.25
N VAL A 362 22.43 -28.70 25.40
CA VAL A 362 21.94 -29.73 24.48
C VAL A 362 21.85 -31.11 25.13
N GLU A 363 22.64 -31.41 26.17
CA GLU A 363 22.63 -32.73 26.83
C GLU A 363 21.51 -32.89 27.86
N LEU A 364 21.06 -31.79 28.49
CA LEU A 364 19.89 -31.79 29.38
C LEU A 364 18.55 -31.94 28.63
N LEU A 365 18.53 -31.73 27.31
CA LEU A 365 17.33 -31.96 26.49
C LEU A 365 17.17 -33.43 26.10
N ASN A 366 18.27 -34.17 25.93
CA ASN A 366 18.23 -35.57 25.48
C ASN A 366 17.94 -36.57 26.62
N ALA A 367 18.23 -36.23 27.87
CA ALA A 367 17.90 -37.08 29.02
C ALA A 367 16.42 -37.00 29.44
N GLY A 368 15.66 -36.01 28.97
CA GLY A 368 14.24 -35.82 29.30
C GLY A 368 13.24 -36.54 28.37
N ILE A 369 13.70 -37.14 27.26
CA ILE A 369 12.83 -37.69 26.22
C ILE A 369 12.59 -39.20 26.37
N GLN A 370 13.33 -39.91 27.24
CA GLN A 370 13.20 -41.36 27.39
C GLN A 370 12.23 -41.85 28.49
N SER A 371 11.53 -40.96 29.21
CA SER A 371 10.64 -41.41 30.31
C SER A 371 9.20 -40.90 30.27
N VAL A 372 8.72 -40.39 29.13
CA VAL A 372 7.28 -40.07 28.97
C VAL A 372 6.66 -40.99 27.94
N SER A 373 6.27 -42.15 28.46
CA SER A 373 5.13 -42.97 28.05
C SER A 373 4.27 -42.34 26.95
N GLU A 374 4.28 -43.01 25.81
CA GLU A 374 3.32 -42.94 24.72
C GLU A 374 1.88 -42.73 25.24
N ASN A 375 1.21 -41.69 24.71
CA ASN A 375 -0.07 -41.80 23.98
C ASN A 375 -1.02 -40.58 24.07
N LYS A 376 -0.64 -39.44 24.66
CA LYS A 376 -1.51 -38.22 24.62
C LYS A 376 -0.82 -36.87 24.37
N ILE A 377 0.51 -36.81 24.37
CA ILE A 377 1.27 -35.55 24.19
C ILE A 377 1.78 -35.36 22.74
N ALA A 378 1.80 -36.44 21.94
CA ALA A 378 2.33 -36.41 20.57
C ALA A 378 1.57 -35.54 19.55
N PRO A 379 0.23 -35.45 19.52
CA PRO A 379 -0.45 -34.69 18.47
C PRO A 379 -0.29 -33.18 18.64
N ALA A 380 -0.41 -32.66 19.87
CA ALA A 380 -0.26 -31.22 20.13
C ALA A 380 1.17 -30.71 19.89
N LEU A 381 2.19 -31.54 20.10
CA LEU A 381 3.58 -31.19 19.77
C LEU A 381 3.85 -31.30 18.27
N ARG A 382 3.27 -32.29 17.58
CA ARG A 382 3.33 -32.39 16.10
C ARG A 382 2.66 -31.20 15.43
N ASP A 383 1.49 -30.78 15.91
CA ASP A 383 0.78 -29.61 15.38
C ASP A 383 1.59 -28.32 15.58
N LYS A 384 2.28 -28.18 16.71
CA LYS A 384 3.19 -27.05 16.95
C LYS A 384 4.43 -27.05 16.06
N ILE A 385 5.00 -28.23 15.77
CA ILE A 385 6.14 -28.36 14.85
C ILE A 385 5.70 -28.05 13.41
N ILE A 386 4.56 -28.58 12.98
CA ILE A 386 3.98 -28.30 11.64
C ILE A 386 3.67 -26.80 11.51
N GLN A 387 3.14 -26.16 12.55
CA GLN A 387 2.92 -24.72 12.57
C GLN A 387 4.24 -23.95 12.47
N ALA A 388 5.26 -24.34 13.24
CA ALA A 388 6.59 -23.70 13.18
C ALA A 388 7.22 -23.81 11.78
N ASP A 389 7.20 -24.99 11.17
CA ASP A 389 7.74 -25.22 9.82
C ASP A 389 6.98 -24.38 8.77
N SER A 390 5.65 -24.30 8.87
CA SER A 390 4.85 -23.46 7.97
C SER A 390 5.14 -21.96 8.11
N THR A 391 5.43 -21.50 9.34
CA THR A 391 5.80 -20.10 9.59
C THR A 391 7.21 -19.78 9.09
N GLU A 392 8.16 -20.70 9.24
CA GLU A 392 9.51 -20.54 8.71
C GLU A 392 9.49 -20.47 7.18
N GLU A 393 8.71 -21.33 6.52
CA GLU A 393 8.53 -21.25 5.07
C GLU A 393 7.89 -19.93 4.62
N SER A 394 6.88 -19.43 5.33
CA SER A 394 6.26 -18.13 5.03
C SER A 394 7.27 -16.99 5.13
N LEU A 395 8.04 -16.94 6.22
CA LEU A 395 9.06 -15.92 6.44
C LEU A 395 10.18 -16.00 5.41
N ARG A 396 10.58 -17.21 5.00
CA ARG A 396 11.58 -17.39 3.95
C ARG A 396 11.08 -16.88 2.60
N ARG A 397 9.80 -17.09 2.28
CA ARG A 397 9.18 -16.53 1.06
C ARG A 397 9.11 -15.01 1.11
N GLU A 398 8.77 -14.42 2.25
CA GLU A 398 8.75 -12.97 2.45
C GLU A 398 10.15 -12.35 2.30
N LEU A 399 11.15 -12.96 2.93
CA LEU A 399 12.53 -12.48 2.85
C LEU A 399 13.04 -12.51 1.40
N LEU A 400 12.78 -13.60 0.67
CA LEU A 400 13.11 -13.70 -0.75
C LEU A 400 12.37 -12.66 -1.61
N ALA A 401 11.09 -12.39 -1.31
CA ALA A 401 10.32 -11.36 -2.00
C ALA A 401 10.88 -9.95 -1.74
N ALA A 402 11.20 -9.62 -0.49
CA ALA A 402 11.79 -8.35 -0.09
C ALA A 402 13.19 -8.15 -0.69
N GLU A 403 14.03 -9.19 -0.68
CA GLU A 403 15.34 -9.16 -1.34
C GLU A 403 15.21 -8.92 -2.85
N SER A 404 14.24 -9.57 -3.50
CA SER A 404 13.98 -9.37 -4.92
C SER A 404 13.49 -7.94 -5.22
N ALA A 405 12.67 -7.35 -4.35
CA ALA A 405 12.20 -5.96 -4.47
C ALA A 405 13.33 -4.95 -4.28
N LEU A 406 14.18 -5.14 -3.26
CA LEU A 406 15.36 -4.30 -3.03
C LEU A 406 16.36 -4.40 -4.18
N LYS A 407 16.56 -5.59 -4.74
CA LYS A 407 17.42 -5.79 -5.91
C LYS A 407 16.90 -5.00 -7.11
N ARG A 408 15.59 -5.05 -7.39
CA ARG A 408 14.95 -4.25 -8.45
C ARG A 408 15.15 -2.74 -8.23
N ILE A 409 14.89 -2.23 -7.03
CA ILE A 409 15.08 -0.80 -6.71
C ILE A 409 16.54 -0.37 -6.93
N ARG A 410 17.51 -1.20 -6.54
CA ARG A 410 18.93 -0.92 -6.78
C ARG A 410 19.28 -0.90 -8.26
N GLU A 411 18.78 -1.88 -9.03
CA GLU A 411 18.98 -1.93 -10.48
C GLU A 411 18.38 -0.70 -11.16
N GLU A 412 17.14 -0.33 -10.83
CA GLU A 412 16.46 0.87 -11.33
C GLU A 412 17.23 2.15 -11.00
N SER A 413 17.63 2.32 -9.74
CA SER A 413 18.44 3.47 -9.29
C SER A 413 19.78 3.53 -10.04
N SER A 414 20.43 2.38 -10.28
CA SER A 414 21.68 2.33 -11.04
C SER A 414 21.50 2.78 -12.49
N ILE A 415 20.40 2.38 -13.14
CA ILE A 415 20.04 2.76 -14.50
C ILE A 415 19.79 4.27 -14.59
N VAL A 416 19.03 4.84 -13.65
CA VAL A 416 18.73 6.28 -13.60
C VAL A 416 20.01 7.10 -13.33
N ASN A 417 20.82 6.70 -12.36
CA ASN A 417 22.06 7.42 -12.04
C ASN A 417 23.11 7.31 -13.17
N GLN A 418 23.11 6.21 -13.93
CA GLN A 418 23.90 6.10 -15.15
C GLN A 418 23.37 7.09 -16.21
N PHE A 419 22.06 7.12 -16.43
CA PHE A 419 21.43 8.05 -17.35
C PHE A 419 21.76 9.51 -17.03
N GLU A 420 21.60 9.93 -15.77
CA GLU A 420 21.85 11.32 -15.35
C GLU A 420 23.30 11.76 -15.63
N ARG A 421 24.28 10.88 -15.35
CA ARG A 421 25.70 11.13 -15.64
C ARG A 421 25.98 11.25 -17.13
N GLU A 422 25.39 10.38 -17.93
CA GLU A 422 25.60 10.41 -19.39
C GLU A 422 24.91 11.61 -20.02
N ALA A 423 23.66 11.88 -19.66
CA ALA A 423 22.88 13.01 -20.16
C ALA A 423 23.60 14.34 -19.92
N ALA A 424 24.18 14.55 -18.72
CA ALA A 424 24.90 15.78 -18.37
C ALA A 424 26.08 16.12 -19.32
N ASN A 425 26.63 15.13 -20.03
CA ASN A 425 27.77 15.32 -20.93
C ASN A 425 27.37 15.49 -22.42
N ILE A 426 26.09 15.30 -22.76
CA ILE A 426 25.62 15.37 -24.14
C ILE A 426 25.32 16.84 -24.50
N LYS A 427 25.89 17.32 -25.61
CA LYS A 427 25.67 18.68 -26.13
C LYS A 427 24.62 18.78 -27.23
N ASP A 428 24.30 17.66 -27.87
CA ASP A 428 23.28 17.62 -28.94
C ASP A 428 21.90 17.26 -28.34
N PRO A 429 20.88 18.13 -28.49
CA PRO A 429 19.51 17.83 -28.06
C PRO A 429 18.99 16.51 -28.61
N LYS A 430 19.31 16.15 -29.86
CA LYS A 430 18.81 14.91 -30.46
C LYS A 430 19.37 13.68 -29.76
N ALA A 431 20.66 13.69 -29.46
CA ALA A 431 21.31 12.64 -28.70
C ALA A 431 20.76 12.50 -27.27
N ILE A 432 20.34 13.61 -26.63
CA ILE A 432 19.68 13.56 -25.32
C ILE A 432 18.31 12.88 -25.43
N ALA A 433 17.49 13.26 -26.41
CA ALA A 433 16.19 12.63 -26.65
C ALA A 433 16.32 11.13 -26.91
N TYR A 434 17.27 10.73 -27.76
CA TYR A 434 17.57 9.32 -28.01
C TYR A 434 18.00 8.58 -26.75
N ARG A 435 18.87 9.20 -25.94
CA ARG A 435 19.32 8.59 -24.69
C ARG A 435 18.18 8.41 -23.70
N LEU A 436 17.27 9.38 -23.62
CA LEU A 436 16.08 9.31 -22.79
C LEU A 436 15.18 8.16 -23.25
N THR A 437 14.81 8.08 -24.54
CA THR A 437 13.92 7.02 -25.05
C THR A 437 14.55 5.65 -24.89
N ALA A 438 15.83 5.47 -25.22
CA ALA A 438 16.52 4.19 -25.07
C ALA A 438 16.58 3.72 -23.61
N THR A 439 16.86 4.65 -22.68
CA THR A 439 16.92 4.29 -21.25
C THR A 439 15.54 4.00 -20.69
N ALA A 440 14.51 4.75 -21.09
CA ALA A 440 13.13 4.50 -20.70
C ALA A 440 12.62 3.15 -21.25
N THR A 441 12.93 2.83 -22.51
CA THR A 441 12.63 1.50 -23.09
C THR A 441 13.28 0.39 -22.30
N ARG A 442 14.58 0.51 -21.95
CA ARG A 442 15.28 -0.48 -21.12
C ARG A 442 14.67 -0.60 -19.73
N LEU A 443 14.30 0.52 -19.12
CA LEU A 443 13.74 0.57 -17.77
C LEU A 443 12.35 -0.06 -17.73
N CYS A 444 11.48 0.27 -18.69
CA CYS A 444 10.08 -0.17 -18.71
C CYS A 444 9.87 -1.51 -19.43
N GLY A 445 10.79 -1.92 -20.29
CA GLY A 445 10.60 -3.08 -21.17
C GLY A 445 9.57 -2.82 -22.26
N SER A 446 9.40 -1.56 -22.68
CA SER A 446 8.37 -1.18 -23.65
C SER A 446 8.87 -0.12 -24.65
N PRO A 447 8.33 -0.10 -25.88
CA PRO A 447 8.71 0.91 -26.86
C PRO A 447 8.42 2.33 -26.36
N THR A 448 9.35 3.25 -26.57
CA THR A 448 9.24 4.63 -26.07
C THR A 448 9.45 5.63 -27.20
N LEU A 449 8.64 6.67 -27.24
CA LEU A 449 8.67 7.77 -28.20
C LEU A 449 8.97 9.08 -27.48
N PHE A 450 9.67 9.99 -28.14
CA PHE A 450 9.88 11.37 -27.68
C PHE A 450 9.47 12.35 -28.78
N PHE A 451 8.52 13.21 -28.44
CA PHE A 451 8.05 14.28 -29.30
C PHE A 451 8.64 15.61 -28.86
N ASN A 452 9.24 16.36 -29.77
CA ASN A 452 9.71 17.72 -29.51
C ASN A 452 8.58 18.72 -29.73
N TYR A 453 8.38 19.66 -28.80
CA TYR A 453 7.37 20.70 -28.93
C TYR A 453 7.91 21.90 -29.69
N HIS A 454 7.23 22.27 -30.77
CA HIS A 454 7.56 23.44 -31.57
C HIS A 454 6.56 24.57 -31.29
N ASP A 455 7.03 25.62 -30.60
CA ASP A 455 6.17 26.72 -30.16
C ASP A 455 5.65 27.58 -31.31
N SER A 456 6.33 27.65 -32.45
CA SER A 456 5.89 28.40 -33.63
C SER A 456 4.65 27.79 -34.30
N VAL A 457 4.58 26.47 -34.36
CA VAL A 457 3.48 25.71 -35.00
C VAL A 457 2.53 25.09 -33.97
N LYS A 458 2.75 25.34 -32.68
CA LYS A 458 1.98 24.81 -31.54
C LYS A 458 1.72 23.31 -31.64
N SER A 459 2.70 22.55 -32.13
CA SER A 459 2.59 21.12 -32.38
C SER A 459 3.77 20.36 -31.79
N ALA A 460 3.50 19.15 -31.31
CA ALA A 460 4.52 18.20 -30.90
C ALA A 460 4.83 17.28 -32.09
N ILE A 461 6.11 17.11 -32.42
CA ILE A 461 6.59 16.36 -33.58
C ILE A 461 7.50 15.24 -33.09
N LEU A 462 7.29 14.02 -33.58
CA LEU A 462 8.12 12.88 -33.20
C LEU A 462 9.56 13.13 -33.60
N HIS A 463 10.45 12.94 -32.64
CA HIS A 463 11.85 13.27 -32.77
C HIS A 463 12.77 12.07 -32.55
N SER A 464 12.42 11.20 -31.62
CA SER A 464 13.18 9.98 -31.33
C SER A 464 12.24 8.87 -30.91
N ASP A 465 12.62 7.64 -31.21
CA ASP A 465 11.93 6.42 -30.81
C ASP A 465 12.96 5.36 -30.40
N ALA A 466 12.54 4.40 -29.57
CA ALA A 466 13.34 3.27 -29.16
C ALA A 466 12.46 2.06 -28.84
N GLY A 467 12.98 0.85 -29.04
CA GLY A 467 12.30 -0.40 -28.72
C GLY A 467 11.31 -0.89 -29.78
N PHE A 468 11.32 -0.30 -30.98
CA PHE A 468 10.59 -0.82 -32.13
C PHE A 468 11.48 -1.78 -32.93
N ASP A 469 10.84 -2.74 -33.60
CA ASP A 469 11.54 -3.67 -34.49
C ASP A 469 12.13 -2.93 -35.71
N ASP A 470 13.28 -3.41 -36.19
CA ASP A 470 13.95 -2.88 -37.37
C ASP A 470 13.00 -2.92 -38.59
N GLY A 471 12.54 -1.75 -39.03
CA GLY A 471 11.59 -1.59 -40.15
C GLY A 471 10.23 -0.99 -39.77
N TYR A 472 9.93 -0.86 -38.48
CA TYR A 472 8.70 -0.21 -37.98
C TYR A 472 9.04 1.06 -37.19
N THR A 473 9.55 2.07 -37.88
CA THR A 473 9.76 3.40 -37.30
C THR A 473 8.51 4.24 -37.54
N PRO A 474 7.82 4.75 -36.51
CA PRO A 474 6.59 5.49 -36.68
C PRO A 474 6.88 6.95 -37.10
N ALA A 475 7.55 7.13 -38.25
CA ALA A 475 8.01 8.42 -38.75
C ALA A 475 6.85 9.38 -39.11
N GLY A 476 7.13 10.69 -39.06
CA GLY A 476 6.19 11.73 -39.53
C GLY A 476 4.98 11.97 -38.62
N MET A 477 5.01 11.47 -37.38
CA MET A 477 3.97 11.72 -36.40
C MET A 477 4.05 13.14 -35.84
N ALA A 478 2.94 13.87 -35.88
CA ALA A 478 2.79 15.16 -35.22
C ALA A 478 1.35 15.32 -34.72
N PHE A 479 1.18 16.09 -33.64
CA PHE A 479 -0.14 16.44 -33.12
C PHE A 479 -0.16 17.86 -32.56
N PRO A 480 -1.29 18.58 -32.68
CA PRO A 480 -1.43 19.89 -32.11
C PRO A 480 -1.56 19.82 -30.58
N LEU A 481 -1.09 20.85 -29.89
CA LEU A 481 -1.30 21.02 -28.45
C LEU A 481 -2.18 22.23 -28.17
N GLU A 482 -3.34 21.98 -27.58
CA GLU A 482 -4.28 23.02 -27.22
C GLU A 482 -3.73 23.95 -26.11
N PRO A 483 -4.11 25.24 -26.10
CA PRO A 483 -3.70 26.19 -25.07
C PRO A 483 -4.03 25.73 -23.64
N ALA A 484 -5.16 25.05 -23.44
CA ALA A 484 -5.57 24.51 -22.14
C ALA A 484 -4.60 23.44 -21.62
N VAL A 485 -4.12 22.57 -22.51
CA VAL A 485 -3.12 21.55 -22.16
C VAL A 485 -1.79 22.19 -21.80
N LEU A 486 -1.35 23.19 -22.58
CA LEU A 486 -0.13 23.96 -22.27
C LEU A 486 -0.22 24.65 -20.91
N ALA A 487 -1.37 25.22 -20.56
CA ALA A 487 -1.60 25.83 -19.25
C ALA A 487 -1.52 24.81 -18.12
N ARG A 488 -2.14 23.64 -18.29
CA ARG A 488 -2.09 22.52 -17.32
C ARG A 488 -0.67 22.02 -17.10
N VAL A 489 0.12 21.88 -18.18
CA VAL A 489 1.52 21.47 -18.11
C VAL A 489 2.34 22.48 -17.29
N ARG A 490 2.18 23.78 -17.57
CA ARG A 490 2.88 24.84 -16.82
C ARG A 490 2.50 24.87 -15.35
N GLN A 491 1.22 24.65 -15.03
CA GLN A 491 0.75 24.62 -13.65
C GLN A 491 1.31 23.42 -12.87
N ALA A 492 1.38 22.24 -13.48
CA ALA A 492 1.97 21.06 -12.85
C ALA A 492 3.47 21.28 -12.55
N ASP A 493 4.21 21.83 -13.51
CA ASP A 493 5.64 22.10 -13.33
C ASP A 493 5.91 23.14 -12.23
N GLN A 494 5.07 24.18 -12.12
CA GLN A 494 5.12 25.14 -11.01
C GLN A 494 4.94 24.50 -9.63
N ARG A 495 4.28 23.34 -9.56
CA ARG A 495 4.14 22.54 -8.32
C ARG A 495 5.27 21.53 -8.13
N GLY A 496 6.25 21.47 -9.04
CA GLY A 496 7.29 20.44 -9.06
C GLY A 496 6.80 19.06 -9.51
N GLU A 497 5.59 19.00 -10.09
CA GLU A 497 4.94 17.80 -10.59
C GLU A 497 5.18 17.63 -12.10
N ILE A 498 4.98 16.41 -12.59
CA ILE A 498 5.07 16.11 -14.02
C ILE A 498 3.66 15.98 -14.56
N ALA A 499 3.34 16.75 -15.60
CA ALA A 499 2.03 16.69 -16.21
C ALA A 499 1.85 15.41 -17.03
N SER A 500 0.83 14.63 -16.69
CA SER A 500 0.36 13.54 -17.53
C SER A 500 -0.41 14.07 -18.73
N LEU A 501 -0.16 13.46 -19.89
CA LEU A 501 -0.85 13.67 -21.16
C LEU A 501 -1.46 12.39 -21.71
N SER A 502 -1.53 11.32 -20.91
CA SER A 502 -2.09 10.03 -21.34
C SER A 502 -3.55 10.14 -21.82
N ASP A 503 -4.32 11.03 -21.21
CA ASP A 503 -5.74 11.24 -21.53
C ASP A 503 -5.97 12.30 -22.63
N TYR A 504 -4.90 12.76 -23.30
CA TYR A 504 -5.04 13.77 -24.35
C TYR A 504 -5.47 13.13 -25.67
N GLU A 505 -6.72 13.37 -26.06
CA GLU A 505 -7.40 12.70 -27.18
C GLU A 505 -6.62 12.77 -28.52
N PRO A 506 -6.08 13.92 -28.98
CA PRO A 506 -5.30 13.96 -30.22
C PRO A 506 -4.06 13.07 -30.20
N LEU A 507 -3.39 12.97 -29.04
CA LEU A 507 -2.26 12.06 -28.86
C LEU A 507 -2.76 10.61 -28.87
N ALA A 508 -3.82 10.29 -28.13
CA ALA A 508 -4.37 8.95 -28.06
C ALA A 508 -4.79 8.41 -29.44
N HIS A 509 -5.49 9.21 -30.23
CA HIS A 509 -5.87 8.87 -31.60
C HIS A 509 -4.66 8.65 -32.50
N LEU A 510 -3.63 9.51 -32.38
CA LEU A 510 -2.41 9.37 -33.17
C LEU A 510 -1.64 8.08 -32.82
N ILE A 511 -1.47 7.78 -31.53
CA ILE A 511 -0.81 6.55 -31.08
C ILE A 511 -1.59 5.33 -31.55
N LEU A 512 -2.90 5.27 -31.29
CA LEU A 512 -3.74 4.14 -31.68
C LEU A 512 -3.71 3.91 -33.20
N ALA A 513 -3.83 4.97 -34.00
CA ALA A 513 -3.83 4.87 -35.46
C ALA A 513 -2.48 4.43 -36.03
N ARG A 514 -1.37 4.83 -35.41
CA ARG A 514 -0.03 4.58 -35.95
C ARG A 514 0.64 3.34 -35.41
N THR A 515 0.36 2.95 -34.18
CA THR A 515 1.03 1.83 -33.50
C THR A 515 0.08 0.68 -33.15
N GLY A 516 -1.24 0.90 -33.25
CA GLY A 516 -2.26 -0.07 -32.82
C GLY A 516 -2.34 -0.24 -31.29
N VAL A 517 -1.61 0.58 -30.52
CA VAL A 517 -1.54 0.45 -29.07
C VAL A 517 -2.58 1.35 -28.40
N ALA A 518 -3.52 0.75 -27.68
CA ALA A 518 -4.57 1.46 -26.95
C ALA A 518 -4.15 1.93 -25.55
N HIS A 519 -3.11 1.33 -24.97
CA HIS A 519 -2.63 1.63 -23.62
C HIS A 519 -1.23 2.22 -23.68
N PHE A 520 -1.09 3.49 -23.32
CA PHE A 520 0.19 4.20 -23.25
C PHE A 520 0.18 5.16 -22.06
N GLU A 521 1.36 5.52 -21.60
CA GLU A 521 1.56 6.61 -20.65
C GLU A 521 2.35 7.73 -21.32
N ALA A 522 1.93 8.97 -21.11
CA ALA A 522 2.58 10.14 -21.70
C ALA A 522 2.82 11.23 -20.66
N TRP A 523 4.01 11.82 -20.67
CA TRP A 523 4.40 12.88 -19.75
C TRP A 523 5.07 14.03 -20.46
N ALA A 524 4.73 15.24 -20.01
CA ALA A 524 5.35 16.46 -20.49
C ALA A 524 6.75 16.66 -19.91
N LEU A 525 7.65 17.13 -20.76
CA LEU A 525 9.02 17.51 -20.42
C LEU A 525 9.17 19.02 -20.51
N THR A 526 9.43 19.67 -19.38
CA THR A 526 9.51 21.12 -19.22
C THR A 526 10.95 21.58 -18.96
N GLY A 527 11.27 22.79 -19.42
CA GLY A 527 12.50 23.51 -19.09
C GLY A 527 12.20 24.95 -18.73
N TYR A 528 13.15 25.68 -18.15
CA TYR A 528 12.89 27.00 -17.58
C TYR A 528 13.12 28.15 -18.57
N GLY A 529 13.70 27.94 -19.75
CA GLY A 529 14.02 28.96 -20.77
C GLY A 529 15.08 29.97 -20.33
N GLN A 530 15.80 30.62 -21.26
CA GLN A 530 16.71 31.73 -20.91
C GLN A 530 15.96 32.90 -20.25
N LEU A 531 14.83 33.31 -20.83
CA LEU A 531 13.97 34.36 -20.27
C LEU A 531 13.11 33.85 -19.09
N GLY A 532 12.73 32.57 -19.09
CA GLY A 532 11.89 32.00 -18.04
C GLY A 532 12.67 31.63 -16.76
N ARG A 533 14.02 31.50 -16.79
CA ARG A 533 14.84 31.44 -15.57
C ARG A 533 14.77 32.73 -14.76
N LEU A 534 14.67 33.88 -15.43
CA LEU A 534 14.50 35.18 -14.77
C LEU A 534 13.05 35.42 -14.33
N ALA A 535 12.06 34.84 -15.02
CA ALA A 535 10.64 35.03 -14.76
C ALA A 535 9.94 33.86 -14.02
N GLY A 536 10.66 32.77 -13.73
CA GLY A 536 10.11 31.54 -13.13
C GLY A 536 9.06 30.82 -13.98
N LYS A 537 9.08 30.95 -15.32
CA LYS A 537 8.03 30.38 -16.20
C LYS A 537 8.55 29.21 -17.02
N PRO A 538 8.05 27.99 -16.78
CA PRO A 538 8.45 26.82 -17.57
C PRO A 538 7.90 26.86 -19.00
N ARG A 539 8.72 26.39 -19.95
CA ARG A 539 8.35 26.09 -21.34
C ARG A 539 8.28 24.59 -21.55
N LEU A 540 7.30 24.15 -22.32
CA LEU A 540 7.23 22.77 -22.80
C LEU A 540 8.32 22.57 -23.85
N LEU A 541 9.13 21.52 -23.68
CA LEU A 541 10.20 21.15 -24.61
C LEU A 541 9.85 19.87 -25.37
N GLY A 542 9.16 18.94 -24.72
CA GLY A 542 8.77 17.70 -25.38
C GLY A 542 7.78 16.87 -24.59
N ILE A 543 7.45 15.69 -25.13
CA ILE A 543 6.53 14.73 -24.55
C ILE A 543 7.16 13.34 -24.69
N LEU A 544 7.36 12.66 -23.56
CA LEU A 544 7.79 11.27 -23.52
C LEU A 544 6.54 10.38 -23.51
N VAL A 545 6.48 9.40 -24.40
CA VAL A 545 5.37 8.44 -24.51
C VAL A 545 5.91 7.02 -24.39
N ILE A 546 5.44 6.26 -23.43
CA ILE A 546 5.77 4.84 -23.24
C ILE A 546 4.57 4.01 -23.69
N LEU A 547 4.77 3.20 -24.72
CA LEU A 547 3.73 2.32 -25.26
C LEU A 547 3.58 1.07 -24.41
N GLN A 548 2.42 0.40 -24.54
CA GLN A 548 2.09 -0.83 -23.82
C GLN A 548 2.27 -0.67 -22.29
N ALA A 549 2.01 0.55 -21.81
CA ALA A 549 2.19 0.87 -20.40
C ALA A 549 1.23 0.04 -19.54
N GLY A 550 1.75 -0.41 -18.40
CA GLY A 550 1.05 -1.33 -17.50
C GLY A 550 1.45 -1.10 -16.05
N SER A 551 1.24 -2.12 -15.20
CA SER A 551 1.57 -2.02 -13.76
C SER A 551 3.04 -1.69 -13.50
N ASP A 552 3.93 -2.10 -14.41
CA ASP A 552 5.37 -1.93 -14.25
C ASP A 552 5.80 -0.49 -14.54
N THR A 553 5.16 0.19 -15.50
CA THR A 553 5.42 1.60 -15.81
C THR A 553 4.98 2.51 -14.66
N ILE A 554 3.81 2.23 -14.07
CA ILE A 554 3.31 2.92 -12.87
C ILE A 554 4.29 2.77 -11.70
N ALA A 555 4.82 1.56 -11.48
CA ALA A 555 5.80 1.32 -10.42
C ALA A 555 7.11 2.11 -10.63
N LYS A 556 7.44 2.44 -11.89
CA LYS A 556 8.65 3.16 -12.30
C LYS A 556 8.44 4.67 -12.47
N ASN A 557 7.25 5.19 -12.13
CA ASN A 557 6.88 6.59 -12.36
C ASN A 557 7.87 7.59 -11.70
N GLU A 558 8.36 7.30 -10.49
CA GLU A 558 9.33 8.16 -9.82
C GLU A 558 10.68 8.21 -10.58
N ALA A 559 11.18 7.06 -11.02
CA ALA A 559 12.41 6.93 -11.80
C ALA A 559 12.31 7.66 -13.15
N ILE A 560 11.22 7.41 -13.89
CA ILE A 560 10.92 8.11 -15.15
C ILE A 560 10.83 9.62 -14.91
N GLY A 561 10.17 10.02 -13.81
CA GLY A 561 10.01 11.42 -13.49
C GLY A 561 11.32 12.14 -13.18
N ARG A 562 12.26 11.47 -12.50
CA ARG A 562 13.63 11.97 -12.36
C ARG A 562 14.33 12.12 -13.70
N MET A 563 14.24 11.12 -14.59
CA MET A 563 14.83 11.18 -15.92
C MET A 563 14.27 12.34 -16.76
N ILE A 564 12.95 12.56 -16.72
CA ILE A 564 12.27 13.68 -17.41
C ILE A 564 12.81 15.02 -16.91
N ARG A 565 12.90 15.23 -15.59
CA ARG A 565 13.40 16.49 -15.01
C ARG A 565 14.85 16.76 -15.39
N THR A 566 15.73 15.77 -15.26
CA THR A 566 17.13 15.89 -15.67
C THR A 566 17.23 16.20 -17.16
N THR A 567 16.45 15.50 -17.98
CA THR A 567 16.43 15.74 -19.43
C THR A 567 15.94 17.14 -19.76
N GLY A 568 14.87 17.63 -19.12
CA GLY A 568 14.38 19.01 -19.33
C GLY A 568 15.46 20.07 -19.13
N LEU A 569 16.26 19.92 -18.08
CA LEU A 569 17.38 20.82 -17.78
C LEU A 569 18.51 20.74 -18.81
N VAL A 570 18.96 19.52 -19.13
CA VAL A 570 20.11 19.32 -20.04
C VAL A 570 19.72 19.63 -21.48
N TYR A 571 18.55 19.18 -21.93
CA TYR A 571 18.03 19.40 -23.29
C TYR A 571 17.90 20.89 -23.60
N GLU A 572 17.42 21.66 -22.62
CA GLU A 572 17.40 23.10 -22.72
C GLU A 572 18.79 23.71 -22.85
N ASN A 573 19.75 23.32 -21.99
CA ASN A 573 21.10 23.86 -22.06
C ASN A 573 21.75 23.55 -23.42
N ALA A 574 21.51 22.36 -23.96
CA ALA A 574 21.96 21.96 -25.29
C ALA A 574 21.34 22.83 -26.39
N LEU A 575 20.04 23.11 -26.33
CA LEU A 575 19.36 24.01 -27.27
C LEU A 575 19.88 25.45 -27.21
N LEU A 576 20.33 25.92 -26.05
CA LEU A 576 20.84 27.29 -25.86
C LEU A 576 22.31 27.46 -26.25
N ALA A 577 23.05 26.35 -26.32
CA ALA A 577 24.45 26.34 -26.74
C ALA A 577 24.61 26.29 -28.27
N GLN A 578 23.55 25.93 -28.99
CA GLN A 578 23.42 26.06 -30.44
C GLN A 578 22.97 27.48 -30.80
#